data_AF-A0A529JP33-F1
#
_entry.id   AF-A0A529JP33-F1
#
_cell.length_a   1.000
_cell.length_b   1.000
_cell.length_c   1.000
_cell.angle_alpha   90.00
_cell.angle_beta   90.00
_cell.angle_gamma   90.00
#
_symmetry.space_group_name_H-M   'P 1'
#
loop_
_entity.id
_entity.type
_entity.pdbx_description
1 polymer ?
#
loop_
_entity_poly.entity_id
_entity_poly.type
_entity_poly.pdbx_seq_one_letter_code
_entity_poly.pdbx_strand_id
1 'polypeptide(L)'
;EGYAAPVIPILFYRSMLLAADVAPIDALFEALSARGMAPVPIFVSSLKDPASLAFVETALAALNPAAIITATAFASGAEPGVET
;
A
#
# COMPACT_ATOMS: atom_id res chain seq x y z
N GLU A 1 -9.58 -14.07 23.81
CA GLU A 1 -8.96 -12.78 23.48
C GLU A 1 -9.09 -12.58 21.99
N GLY A 2 -9.82 -11.56 21.53
CA GLY A 2 -10.02 -11.32 20.11
C GLY A 2 -8.73 -10.76 19.53
N TYR A 3 -8.00 -11.55 18.74
CA TYR A 3 -6.83 -11.04 18.04
C TYR A 3 -7.30 -9.95 17.06
N ALA A 4 -6.64 -8.78 17.08
CA ALA A 4 -6.94 -7.72 16.11
C ALA A 4 -6.71 -8.27 14.68
N ALA A 5 -7.61 -7.91 13.76
CA ALA A 5 -7.49 -8.31 12.36
C ALA A 5 -6.14 -7.83 11.79
N PRO A 6 -5.41 -8.66 11.02
CA PRO A 6 -4.11 -8.28 10.47
C PRO A 6 -4.29 -7.12 9.49
N VAL A 7 -3.53 -6.04 9.71
CA VAL A 7 -3.60 -4.82 8.88
C VAL A 7 -2.77 -5.01 7.62
N ILE A 8 -3.37 -4.74 6.45
CA ILE A 8 -2.77 -4.97 5.13
C ILE A 8 -2.84 -3.69 4.27
N PRO A 9 -1.82 -2.82 4.31
CA PRO A 9 -1.75 -1.66 3.44
C PRO A 9 -1.66 -2.06 1.97
N ILE A 10 -2.44 -1.38 1.12
CA ILE A 10 -2.45 -1.54 -0.34
C ILE A 10 -1.97 -0.23 -0.94
N LEU A 11 -0.73 -0.21 -1.43
CA LEU A 11 -0.13 0.96 -2.05
C LEU A 11 -0.45 1.00 -3.54
N PHE A 12 -1.02 2.10 -4.03
CA PHE A 12 -1.31 2.31 -5.45
C PHE A 12 -1.05 3.75 -5.88
N TYR A 13 -1.01 4.03 -7.18
CA TYR A 13 -0.75 5.40 -7.64
C TYR A 13 -2.02 6.26 -7.64
N ARG A 14 -1.87 7.53 -7.28
CA ARG A 14 -2.93 8.54 -7.37
C ARG A 14 -3.49 8.66 -8.80
N SER A 15 -2.67 8.41 -9.83
CA SER A 15 -3.12 8.40 -11.22
C SER A 15 -4.23 7.40 -11.50
N MET A 16 -4.27 6.25 -10.81
CA MET A 16 -5.36 5.27 -10.94
C MET A 16 -6.68 5.85 -10.44
N LEU A 17 -6.66 6.58 -9.32
CA LEU A 17 -7.85 7.29 -8.82
C LEU A 17 -8.33 8.37 -9.81
N LEU A 18 -7.39 9.13 -10.37
CA LEU A 18 -7.70 10.18 -11.35
C LEU A 18 -8.22 9.62 -12.68
N ALA A 19 -7.82 8.40 -13.04
CA ALA A 19 -8.28 7.69 -14.22
C ALA A 19 -9.57 6.88 -14.00
N ALA A 20 -10.13 6.88 -12.78
CA ALA A 20 -11.21 5.99 -12.37
C ALA A 20 -10.89 4.49 -12.53
N ASP A 21 -9.61 4.13 -12.51
CA ASP A 21 -9.08 2.78 -12.73
C ASP A 21 -8.75 2.10 -11.38
N VAL A 22 -9.71 2.14 -10.45
CA VAL A 22 -9.53 1.63 -9.06
C VAL A 22 -10.31 0.35 -8.75
N ALA A 23 -11.09 -0.16 -9.71
CA ALA A 23 -11.83 -1.42 -9.55
C ALA A 23 -10.96 -2.61 -9.06
N PRO A 24 -9.68 -2.76 -9.49
CA PRO A 24 -8.81 -3.81 -8.94
C PRO A 24 -8.48 -3.60 -7.45
N ILE A 25 -8.40 -2.35 -6.98
CA ILE A 25 -8.13 -2.01 -5.58
C ILE A 25 -9.36 -2.32 -4.72
N ASP A 26 -10.55 -1.98 -5.21
CA ASP A 26 -11.82 -2.34 -4.54
C ASP A 26 -11.97 -3.86 -4.41
N ALA A 27 -11.70 -4.60 -5.49
CA ALA A 27 -11.77 -6.06 -5.47
C ALA A 27 -10.77 -6.69 -4.47
N LEU A 28 -9.57 -6.12 -4.37
CA LEU A 28 -8.56 -6.57 -3.40
C LEU A 28 -8.99 -6.27 -1.96
N PHE A 29 -9.55 -5.08 -1.72
CA PHE A 29 -10.10 -4.70 -0.41
C PHE A 29 -11.18 -5.69 0.04
N GLU A 30 -12.17 -5.95 -0.81
CA GLU A 30 -13.26 -6.88 -0.52
C GLU A 30 -12.73 -8.30 -0.23
N ALA A 31 -11.79 -8.79 -1.07
CA ALA A 31 -11.21 -10.13 -0.92
C ALA A 31 -10.41 -10.30 0.37
N LEU A 32 -9.69 -9.28 0.83
CA LEU A 32 -8.93 -9.32 2.08
C LEU A 32 -9.85 -9.17 3.29
N SER A 33 -10.84 -8.29 3.22
CA SER A 33 -11.85 -8.12 4.27
C SER A 33 -12.62 -9.42 4.50
N ALA A 34 -13.04 -10.10 3.43
CA ALA A 34 -13.72 -11.40 3.51
C ALA A 34 -12.88 -12.51 4.17
N ARG A 35 -11.55 -12.35 4.23
CA ARG A 35 -10.62 -13.27 4.90
C ARG A 35 -10.33 -12.86 6.35
N GLY A 36 -11.06 -11.89 6.90
CA GLY A 36 -10.87 -11.40 8.28
C GLY A 36 -9.65 -10.50 8.45
N MET A 37 -9.13 -9.92 7.37
CA MET A 37 -8.03 -8.96 7.41
C MET A 37 -8.56 -7.53 7.40
N ALA A 38 -7.72 -6.57 7.79
CA ALA A 38 -8.01 -5.13 7.76
C ALA A 38 -7.21 -4.45 6.63
N PRO A 39 -7.68 -4.50 5.38
CA PRO A 39 -7.02 -3.82 4.27
C PRO A 39 -7.08 -2.29 4.41
N VAL A 40 -5.98 -1.60 4.07
CA VAL A 40 -5.87 -0.13 4.13
C VAL A 40 -5.35 0.40 2.80
N PRO A 41 -6.23 0.87 1.89
CA PRO A 41 -5.80 1.48 0.63
C PRO A 41 -5.10 2.82 0.87
N ILE A 42 -3.89 2.98 0.33
CA ILE A 42 -3.09 4.21 0.43
C ILE A 42 -2.60 4.57 -0.97
N PHE A 43 -2.96 5.76 -1.46
CA PHE A 43 -2.45 6.26 -2.72
C PHE A 43 -1.20 7.12 -2.52
N VAL A 44 -0.26 7.01 -3.45
CA VAL A 44 0.93 7.88 -3.53
C VAL A 44 1.01 8.58 -4.87
N SER A 45 1.55 9.80 -4.89
CA SER A 45 1.74 10.54 -6.14
C SER A 45 2.88 9.94 -6.97
N SER A 46 4.00 9.59 -6.33
CA SER A 46 5.14 8.91 -6.94
C SER A 46 5.99 8.29 -5.84
N LEU A 47 6.49 7.06 -6.03
CA LEU A 47 7.45 6.47 -5.09
C LEU A 47 8.89 6.99 -5.28
N LYS A 48 9.11 7.92 -6.22
CA LYS A 48 10.38 8.66 -6.38
C LYS A 48 10.36 10.01 -5.68
N ASP A 49 9.19 10.43 -5.19
CA ASP A 49 9.03 11.67 -4.47
C ASP A 49 9.32 11.43 -2.97
N PRO A 50 10.33 12.11 -2.39
CA PRO A 50 10.73 11.86 -1.00
C PRO A 50 9.63 12.21 0.01
N ALA A 51 8.75 13.16 -0.30
CA ALA A 51 7.60 13.46 0.57
C ALA A 51 6.58 12.31 0.58
N SER A 52 6.31 11.70 -0.58
CA SER A 52 5.46 10.52 -0.70
C SER A 52 6.06 9.30 0.02
N LEU A 53 7.39 9.11 -0.04
CA LEU A 53 8.08 8.07 0.71
C LEU A 53 7.94 8.28 2.23
N ALA A 54 8.27 9.48 2.73
CA ALA A 54 8.17 9.79 4.16
C ALA A 54 6.74 9.63 4.69
N PHE A 55 5.73 9.99 3.89
CA PHE A 55 4.33 9.75 4.21
C PHE A 55 4.01 8.26 4.35
N VAL A 56 4.44 7.43 3.38
CA VAL A 56 4.23 5.98 3.44
C VAL A 56 4.95 5.38 4.65
N GLU A 57 6.21 5.76 4.90
CA GLU A 57 6.96 5.27 6.06
C GLU A 57 6.25 5.60 7.38
N THR A 58 5.76 6.85 7.52
CA THR A 58 5.01 7.29 8.70
C THR A 58 3.70 6.51 8.85
N ALA A 59 2.96 6.30 7.76
CA ALA A 59 1.72 5.55 7.76
C ALA A 59 1.95 4.08 8.13
N LEU A 60 2.97 3.44 7.56
CA LEU A 60 3.32 2.05 7.86
C LEU A 60 3.75 1.87 9.31
N ALA A 61 4.54 2.80 9.85
CA ALA A 61 4.94 2.77 11.27
C ALA A 61 3.74 2.88 12.22
N ALA A 62 2.75 3.71 11.88
CA ALA A 62 1.52 3.87 12.68
C ALA A 62 0.58 2.66 12.57
N LEU A 63 0.51 2.03 11.40
CA LEU A 63 -0.39 0.90 11.12
C LEU A 63 0.11 -0.45 11.64
N ASN A 64 1.42 -0.60 11.85
CA ASN A 64 2.07 -1.85 12.24
C ASN A 64 1.58 -3.06 11.41
N PRO A 65 1.77 -3.03 10.07
CA PRO A 65 1.13 -3.96 9.15
C PRO A 65 1.67 -5.38 9.27
N ALA A 66 0.81 -6.36 9.02
CA ALA A 66 1.21 -7.76 8.92
C ALA A 66 1.86 -8.09 7.56
N ALA A 67 1.46 -7.38 6.51
CA ALA A 67 2.04 -7.45 5.17
C ALA A 67 1.71 -6.17 4.39
N ILE A 68 2.47 -5.87 3.32
CA ILE A 68 2.23 -4.74 2.43
C ILE A 68 2.00 -5.27 1.01
N ILE A 69 0.96 -4.77 0.35
CA ILE A 69 0.69 -5.07 -1.07
C ILE A 69 1.02 -3.84 -1.90
N THR A 70 1.91 -3.98 -2.88
CA THR A 70 2.28 -2.93 -3.82
C THR A 70 1.60 -3.16 -5.17
N ALA A 71 0.64 -2.30 -5.51
CA ALA A 71 -0.04 -2.24 -6.81
C ALA A 71 0.47 -1.07 -7.67
N THR A 72 1.72 -0.65 -7.48
CA THR A 72 2.32 0.50 -8.17
C THR A 72 2.92 0.16 -9.54
N ALA A 73 2.74 -1.05 -10.06
CA ALA A 73 3.30 -1.58 -11.33
C ALA A 73 4.85 -1.60 -11.44
N PHE A 74 5.54 -0.70 -10.74
CA PHE A 74 6.98 -0.57 -10.64
C PHE A 74 7.38 -0.44 -9.18
N ALA A 75 8.49 -1.06 -8.81
CA ALA A 75 9.16 -0.82 -7.54
C ALA A 75 9.97 0.49 -7.63
N SER A 76 10.05 1.24 -6.53
CA SER A 76 10.98 2.37 -6.39
C SER A 76 12.39 1.95 -5.98
N GLY A 77 12.75 0.67 -6.22
CA GLY A 77 14.01 0.10 -5.78
C GLY A 77 15.15 1.06 -6.04
N ALA A 78 15.99 1.24 -5.01
CA ALA A 78 17.32 1.79 -5.18
C ALA A 78 17.96 1.11 -6.40
N GLU A 79 18.78 1.89 -7.11
CA GLU A 79 19.51 1.45 -8.29
C GLU A 79 20.03 0.02 -8.06
N PRO A 80 19.86 -0.91 -9.03
CA PRO A 80 20.34 -2.28 -8.85
C PRO A 80 21.85 -2.23 -8.57
N GLY A 81 22.23 -2.43 -7.29
CA GLY A 81 23.62 -2.33 -6.84
C GLY A 81 23.87 -1.57 -5.54
N VAL A 82 22.87 -0.98 -4.86
CA VAL A 82 23.09 -0.41 -3.53
C VAL A 82 22.45 -1.29 -2.46
N GLU A 83 23.25 -2.21 -1.95
CA GLU A 83 23.02 -2.88 -0.66
C GLU A 83 23.17 -1.82 0.45
N THR A 84 22.18 -1.70 1.32
CA THR A 84 22.32 -1.05 2.64
C THR A 84 21.84 -2.00 3.71
#